data_AF-A0A923XVV1-F1
#
_entry.id   AF-A0A923XVV1-F1
#
_cell.length_a   1.000
_cell.length_b   1.000
_cell.length_c   1.000
_cell.angle_alpha   90.00
_cell.angle_beta   90.00
_cell.angle_gamma   90.00
#
_symmetry.space_group_name_H-M   'P 1'
#
loop_
_entity.id
_entity.type
_entity.pdbx_description
1 polymer ?
#
loop_
_entity_poly.entity_id
_entity_poly.type
_entity_poly.pdbx_seq_one_letter_code
_entity_poly.pdbx_strand_id
1 'polypeptide(L)' 'ADTDDRVVPAHAKKFAATLQEIYKGNNPILIRIDTKAGHGAGKPTTKVIEEQSDIYAFLFKTFGMN' A
#
# COMPACT_ATOMS: atom_id res chain seq x y z
N ALA A 1 2.64 -2.79 -6.25
CA ALA A 1 3.30 -2.60 -7.56
C ALA A 1 2.28 -2.85 -8.67
N ASP A 2 2.27 -2.07 -9.73
CA ASP A 2 1.35 -2.21 -10.87
C ASP A 2 1.80 -3.28 -11.88
N THR A 3 3.10 -3.55 -11.95
CA THR A 3 3.71 -4.53 -12.86
C THR A 3 4.36 -5.70 -12.11
N ASP A 4 3.83 -6.09 -10.94
CA ASP A 4 4.29 -7.31 -10.25
C ASP A 4 3.79 -8.56 -10.99
N ASP A 5 4.69 -9.27 -11.63
CA ASP A 5 4.45 -10.50 -12.37
C ASP A 5 4.70 -11.78 -11.55
N ARG A 6 5.31 -11.66 -10.36
CA ARG A 6 5.52 -12.75 -9.40
C ARG A 6 4.28 -12.99 -8.55
N VAL A 7 3.70 -11.91 -8.04
CA VAL A 7 2.44 -11.92 -7.28
C VAL A 7 1.52 -10.85 -7.85
N VAL A 8 0.59 -11.28 -8.70
CA VAL A 8 -0.19 -10.33 -9.50
C VAL A 8 -0.98 -9.33 -8.64
N PRO A 9 -1.08 -8.04 -9.03
CA PRO A 9 -1.67 -6.99 -8.21
C PRO A 9 -3.16 -7.19 -7.92
N ALA A 10 -3.84 -8.04 -8.71
CA ALA A 10 -5.24 -8.38 -8.53
C ALA A 10 -5.54 -8.99 -7.15
N HIS A 11 -4.57 -9.65 -6.49
CA HIS A 11 -4.75 -10.16 -5.12
C HIS A 11 -5.05 -9.02 -4.15
N ALA A 12 -4.15 -8.03 -4.09
CA ALA A 12 -4.31 -6.87 -3.22
C ALA A 12 -5.56 -6.06 -3.59
N LYS A 13 -5.83 -5.86 -4.90
CA LYS A 13 -7.01 -5.10 -5.37
C LYS A 13 -8.32 -5.74 -4.91
N LYS A 14 -8.49 -7.05 -5.11
CA LYS A 14 -9.71 -7.77 -4.69
C LYS A 14 -9.89 -7.71 -3.17
N PHE A 15 -8.81 -7.94 -2.42
CA PHE A 15 -8.86 -7.90 -0.96
C PHE A 15 -9.23 -6.50 -0.43
N ALA A 16 -8.59 -5.44 -0.96
CA ALA A 16 -8.89 -4.07 -0.57
C ALA A 16 -10.33 -3.68 -0.91
N ALA A 17 -10.82 -4.05 -2.11
CA ALA A 17 -12.20 -3.79 -2.52
C ALA A 17 -13.20 -4.46 -1.58
N THR A 18 -13.00 -5.74 -1.27
CA THR A 18 -13.86 -6.47 -0.33
C THR A 18 -13.80 -5.87 1.07
N LEU A 19 -12.61 -5.52 1.58
CA LEU A 19 -12.49 -4.86 2.89
C LEU A 19 -13.22 -3.51 2.93
N GLN A 20 -13.07 -2.69 1.88
CA GLN A 20 -13.77 -1.41 1.76
C GLN A 20 -15.30 -1.59 1.71
N GLU A 21 -15.78 -2.66 1.07
CA GLU A 21 -17.20 -2.97 1.00
C GLU A 21 -17.77 -3.39 2.37
N ILE A 22 -17.09 -4.30 3.07
CA ILE A 22 -17.62 -4.93 4.29
C ILE A 22 -17.31 -4.16 5.57
N TYR A 23 -16.22 -3.38 5.61
CA TYR A 23 -15.82 -2.65 6.81
C TYR A 23 -16.72 -1.44 7.04
N LYS A 24 -17.35 -1.37 8.22
CA LYS A 24 -18.27 -0.28 8.62
C LYS A 24 -17.74 0.59 9.75
N GLY A 25 -16.49 0.40 10.16
CA GLY A 25 -15.85 1.23 11.18
C GLY A 25 -15.33 2.55 10.62
N ASN A 26 -14.70 3.35 11.48
CA ASN A 26 -14.25 4.70 11.14
C ASN A 26 -12.80 4.76 10.61
N ASN A 27 -12.05 3.65 10.69
CA ASN A 27 -10.66 3.64 10.22
C ASN A 27 -10.60 3.50 8.69
N PRO A 28 -9.68 4.19 8.01
CA PRO A 28 -9.59 4.11 6.56
C PRO A 28 -9.04 2.74 6.12
N ILE A 29 -9.63 2.16 5.07
CA ILE A 29 -9.08 1.02 4.34
C ILE A 29 -8.43 1.54 3.07
N LEU A 30 -7.10 1.49 3.00
CA LEU A 30 -6.30 2.05 1.92
C LEU A 30 -5.53 0.95 1.17
N ILE A 31 -5.35 1.17 -0.13
CA ILE A 31 -4.41 0.40 -0.96
C ILE A 31 -3.50 1.37 -1.69
N ARG A 32 -2.18 1.20 -1.53
CA ARG A 32 -1.16 1.96 -2.23
C ARG A 32 -0.65 1.14 -3.43
N ILE A 33 -0.76 1.70 -4.63
CA ILE A 33 -0.24 1.09 -5.85
C ILE A 33 0.97 1.89 -6.32
N ASP A 34 2.15 1.33 -6.15
CA ASP A 34 3.38 1.86 -6.72
C ASP A 34 3.41 1.62 -8.24
N THR A 35 3.58 2.69 -9.02
CA THR A 35 3.52 2.66 -10.51
C THR A 35 4.90 2.50 -11.12
N LYS A 36 5.09 1.78 -12.22
CA LYS A 36 6.43 1.44 -12.75
C LYS A 36 7.30 0.74 -11.70
N ALA A 37 6.73 -0.22 -10.99
CA ALA A 37 7.43 -1.03 -10.00
C ALA A 37 6.97 -2.48 -10.11
N GLY A 38 7.93 -3.42 -10.06
CA GLY A 38 7.67 -4.86 -9.98
C GLY A 38 7.65 -5.37 -8.54
N HIS A 39 8.00 -6.64 -8.33
CA HIS A 39 7.90 -7.30 -7.01
C HIS A 39 8.79 -6.70 -5.90
N GLY A 40 9.80 -5.91 -6.25
CA GLY A 40 10.63 -5.17 -5.28
C GLY A 40 12.13 -5.17 -5.61
N ALA A 41 12.61 -6.15 -6.38
CA ALA A 41 14.00 -6.16 -6.83
C ALA A 41 14.27 -4.97 -7.76
N GLY A 42 15.39 -4.27 -7.53
CA GLY A 42 15.80 -3.12 -8.35
C GLY A 42 14.98 -1.85 -8.13
N LYS A 43 14.20 -1.76 -7.05
CA LYS A 43 13.45 -0.54 -6.71
C LYS A 43 14.41 0.63 -6.45
N PRO A 44 14.25 1.78 -7.13
CA PRO A 44 15.07 2.96 -6.87
C PRO A 44 14.98 3.40 -5.41
N THR A 45 16.10 3.84 -4.83
CA THR A 45 16.17 4.31 -3.44
C THR A 45 15.14 5.41 -3.14
N THR A 46 14.89 6.32 -4.10
CA THR A 46 13.87 7.35 -3.96
C THR A 46 12.49 6.78 -3.69
N LYS A 47 12.09 5.74 -4.44
CA LYS A 47 10.82 5.05 -4.24
C LYS A 47 10.74 4.25 -2.94
N VAL A 48 11.88 3.73 -2.49
CA VAL A 48 11.96 3.08 -1.18
C VAL A 48 11.72 4.11 -0.08
N ILE A 49 12.34 5.29 -0.18
CA ILE A 49 12.14 6.39 0.77
C ILE A 49 10.67 6.82 0.78
N GLU A 50 10.06 7.07 -0.38
CA GLU A 50 8.64 7.44 -0.49
C GLU A 50 7.72 6.39 0.13
N GLU A 51 7.97 5.10 -0.14
CA GLU A 51 7.20 4.00 0.46
C GLU A 51 7.32 3.96 1.98
N GLN A 52 8.53 4.09 2.52
CA GLN A 52 8.73 4.11 3.96
C GLN A 52 8.09 5.34 4.59
N SER A 53 8.22 6.52 3.96
CA SER A 53 7.56 7.74 4.41
C SER A 53 6.04 7.59 4.48
N ASP A 54 5.41 7.02 3.45
CA ASP A 54 3.96 6.77 3.43
C ASP A 54 3.54 5.80 4.55
N ILE A 55 4.31 4.72 4.76
CA ILE A 55 4.04 3.73 5.81
C ILE A 55 4.14 4.37 7.20
N TYR A 56 5.24 5.08 7.50
CA TYR A 56 5.42 5.71 8.81
C TYR A 56 4.42 6.83 9.05
N ALA A 57 4.11 7.65 8.05
CA ALA A 57 3.08 8.69 8.16
C ALA A 57 1.69 8.10 8.45
N PHE A 58 1.34 6.98 7.80
CA PHE A 58 0.10 6.25 8.08
C PHE A 58 0.09 5.75 9.53
N LEU A 59 1.16 5.08 9.99
CA LEU A 59 1.26 4.55 11.35
C LEU A 59 1.15 5.68 12.40
N PHE A 60 1.89 6.77 12.22
CA PHE A 60 1.86 7.89 13.17
C PHE A 60 0.47 8.49 13.26
N LYS A 61 -0.19 8.70 12.12
CA LYS A 61 -1.57 9.20 12.07
C LYS A 61 -2.56 8.23 12.71
N THR A 62 -2.46 6.93 12.42
CA THR A 62 -3.39 5.91 12.93
C THR A 62 -3.26 5.69 14.42
N PHE A 63 -2.04 5.75 14.97
CA PHE A 63 -1.78 5.54 16.40
C PHE A 63 -1.75 6.83 17.23
N GLY A 64 -1.97 8.00 16.62
CA GLY A 64 -1.96 9.28 17.32
C GLY A 64 -0.59 9.65 17.87
N MET A 65 0.48 9.26 17.19
CA MET A 65 1.85 9.60 17.55
C MET A 65 2.17 11.00 17.02
N ASN A 66 2.70 11.86 17.90
CA ASN A 66 3.13 13.23 17.59
C ASN A 66 4.63 13.28 17.35
#